data_AF-A0A2V8PUX6-F1
#
_entry.id   AF-A0A2V8PUX6-F1
#
_cell.length_a   1.000
_cell.length_b   1.000
_cell.length_c   1.000
_cell.angle_alpha   90.00
_cell.angle_beta   90.00
_cell.angle_gamma   90.00
#
_symmetry.space_group_name_H-M   'P 1'
#
loop_
_entity.id
_entity.type
_entity.pdbx_description
1 polymer ?
#
loop_
_entity_poly.entity_id
_entity_poly.type
_entity_poly.pdbx_seq_one_letter_code
_entity_poly.pdbx_strand_id
1 'polypeptide(L)'
;MGTRSRNERDLASAIIFSPSFEKTLPILFPIHATQITSIENLRPDIQTAYRAIADDPKYAHFIRIPDRIIRCIDSFGINCNRATAKDRLLSYYLFIGVIDNALDSAHIETGRLVLEYLKTREVCFDEACINSDVRLVTETLKSKISKDAYFSIEEKLGRLYQRVLRERGATSICELIRLRKAVGALTADVSYLLIRSSLNREHQGLRRFMKKVGAVGCLIDSLIDLGADRRLGLLRFKPSIADYAQLIRHTLIGGLRVLFAYPVFFGLFAPAIIDNLRDRFGRRQPVASGRIVRDREEQVARVA
;
A
#
# COMPACT_ATOMS: atom_id res chain seq x y z
N MET A 1 -5.55 -10.43 -82.58
CA MET A 1 -4.90 -9.98 -81.32
C MET A 1 -5.62 -10.70 -80.19
N GLY A 2 -5.28 -11.93 -79.78
CA GLY A 2 -4.01 -12.37 -79.18
C GLY A 2 -4.09 -12.17 -77.65
N THR A 3 -4.95 -12.90 -76.94
CA THR A 3 -4.71 -14.14 -76.13
C THR A 3 -4.06 -13.94 -74.75
N ARG A 4 -4.61 -14.70 -73.79
CA ARG A 4 -4.09 -15.09 -72.44
C ARG A 4 -4.23 -14.02 -71.33
N SER A 5 -4.46 -14.34 -70.06
CA SER A 5 -4.64 -15.56 -69.24
C SER A 5 -4.82 -15.01 -67.81
N ARG A 6 -5.77 -15.43 -66.96
CA ARG A 6 -5.76 -16.56 -65.99
C ARG A 6 -6.96 -16.28 -65.05
N ASN A 7 -7.94 -17.17 -64.83
CA ASN A 7 -7.94 -18.26 -63.83
C ASN A 7 -7.28 -17.86 -62.50
N GLU A 8 -7.76 -18.14 -61.30
CA GLU A 8 -8.77 -19.06 -60.76
C GLU A 8 -8.90 -18.71 -59.26
N ARG A 9 -10.04 -19.06 -58.65
CA ARG A 9 -10.20 -19.64 -57.29
C ARG A 9 -9.32 -19.10 -56.14
N ASP A 10 -9.97 -18.56 -55.11
CA ASP A 10 -10.12 -19.24 -53.80
C ASP A 10 -10.94 -18.31 -52.87
N LEU A 11 -12.13 -18.69 -52.39
CA LEU A 11 -12.43 -19.63 -51.30
C LEU A 11 -11.94 -19.17 -49.91
N ALA A 12 -12.89 -19.25 -48.98
CA ALA A 12 -12.69 -19.51 -47.55
C ALA A 12 -12.07 -18.38 -46.71
N SER A 13 -12.79 -17.80 -45.74
CA SER A 13 -13.18 -18.39 -44.45
C SER A 13 -12.00 -18.75 -43.54
N ALA A 14 -12.16 -18.39 -42.26
CA ALA A 14 -11.29 -18.72 -41.12
C ALA A 14 -9.91 -18.05 -41.17
N ILE A 15 -9.35 -17.55 -40.07
CA ILE A 15 -8.81 -18.39 -39.01
C ILE A 15 -8.98 -17.69 -37.65
N ILE A 16 -9.74 -18.39 -36.81
CA ILE A 16 -9.67 -18.40 -35.35
C ILE A 16 -8.20 -18.63 -34.96
N PHE A 17 -7.55 -17.65 -34.34
CA PHE A 17 -6.31 -17.92 -33.62
C PHE A 17 -6.63 -18.36 -32.20
N SER A 18 -6.86 -19.66 -32.06
CA SER A 18 -6.49 -20.40 -30.85
C SER A 18 -4.98 -20.62 -30.88
N PRO A 19 -4.21 -20.16 -29.88
CA PRO A 19 -2.90 -20.72 -29.62
C PRO A 19 -3.08 -21.95 -28.74
N SER A 20 -2.83 -23.08 -29.38
CA SER A 20 -2.45 -24.39 -28.85
C SER A 20 -1.95 -24.40 -27.40
N PHE A 21 -2.55 -25.30 -26.62
CA PHE A 21 -1.95 -25.91 -25.43
C PHE A 21 -0.69 -26.68 -25.84
N GLU A 22 0.47 -26.03 -25.82
CA GLU A 22 1.75 -26.73 -25.75
C GLU A 22 2.12 -26.94 -24.28
N LYS A 23 2.03 -28.19 -23.85
CA LYS A 23 2.59 -28.69 -22.60
C LYS A 23 4.10 -28.50 -22.62
N THR A 24 4.57 -27.37 -22.11
CA THR A 24 5.99 -27.18 -21.76
C THR A 24 6.21 -27.74 -20.36
N LEU A 25 7.07 -28.77 -20.28
CA LEU A 25 7.57 -29.35 -19.04
C LEU A 25 8.14 -28.25 -18.13
N PRO A 26 7.94 -28.33 -16.80
CA PRO A 26 8.45 -27.33 -15.88
C PRO A 26 9.97 -27.39 -15.83
N ILE A 27 10.62 -26.37 -16.39
CA ILE A 27 12.04 -26.09 -16.14
C ILE A 27 12.14 -25.70 -14.66
N LEU A 28 12.72 -26.61 -13.88
CA LEU A 28 12.99 -26.45 -12.46
C LEU A 28 14.08 -25.37 -12.30
N PHE A 29 13.68 -24.13 -12.06
CA PHE A 29 14.64 -23.10 -11.63
C PHE A 29 15.04 -23.39 -10.17
N PRO A 30 16.35 -23.47 -9.86
CA PRO A 30 16.78 -23.63 -8.49
C PRO A 30 16.42 -22.36 -7.71
N ILE A 31 15.44 -22.48 -6.82
CA ILE A 31 15.12 -21.45 -5.83
C ILE A 31 16.30 -21.43 -4.87
N HIS A 32 17.27 -20.53 -5.08
CA HIS A 32 18.17 -20.14 -4.02
C HIS A 32 17.34 -19.47 -2.92
N ALA A 33 17.07 -20.25 -1.87
CA ALA A 33 16.42 -19.81 -0.65
C ALA A 33 17.23 -18.66 -0.04
N THR A 34 16.85 -17.43 -0.39
CA THR A 34 17.15 -16.30 0.48
C THR A 34 16.27 -16.54 1.70
N GLN A 35 16.86 -16.79 2.87
CA GLN A 35 16.10 -17.00 4.12
C GLN A 35 15.17 -15.80 4.31
N ILE A 36 13.88 -16.01 4.03
CA ILE A 36 12.80 -15.09 4.36
C ILE A 36 12.46 -15.42 5.80
N THR A 37 12.86 -14.57 6.74
CA THR A 37 12.44 -14.70 8.14
C THR A 37 10.94 -14.41 8.22
N SER A 38 10.12 -15.45 8.36
CA SER A 38 8.73 -15.31 8.81
C SER A 38 8.73 -14.64 10.20
N ILE A 39 7.63 -13.98 10.57
CA ILE A 39 7.50 -13.37 11.91
C ILE A 39 7.74 -14.42 13.02
N GLU A 40 7.42 -15.69 12.74
CA GLU A 40 7.60 -16.83 13.64
C GLU A 40 9.08 -17.09 14.00
N ASN A 41 10.03 -16.57 13.23
CA ASN A 41 11.46 -16.69 13.49
C ASN A 41 12.07 -15.50 14.27
N LEU A 42 11.25 -14.51 14.66
CA LEU A 42 11.71 -13.38 15.49
C LEU A 42 11.76 -13.78 16.97
N ARG A 43 12.54 -13.04 17.77
CA ARG A 43 12.53 -13.22 19.22
C ARG A 43 11.11 -13.05 19.80
N PRO A 44 10.71 -13.81 20.84
CA PRO A 44 9.33 -13.79 21.36
C PRO A 44 8.83 -12.41 21.82
N ASP A 45 9.71 -11.58 22.36
CA ASP A 45 9.43 -10.20 22.76
C ASP A 45 9.06 -9.30 21.57
N ILE A 46 9.83 -9.39 20.48
CA ILE A 46 9.57 -8.69 19.22
C ILE A 46 8.23 -9.14 18.62
N GLN A 47 7.96 -10.45 18.61
CA GLN A 47 6.68 -10.98 18.12
C GLN A 47 5.51 -10.45 18.95
N THR A 48 5.65 -10.40 20.27
CA THR A 48 4.61 -9.93 21.19
C THR A 48 4.33 -8.45 20.97
N ALA A 49 5.37 -7.61 20.90
CA ALA A 49 5.22 -6.19 20.64
C ALA A 49 4.58 -5.91 19.27
N TYR A 50 5.03 -6.61 18.22
CA TYR A 50 4.48 -6.43 16.88
C TYR A 50 3.02 -6.89 16.78
N ARG A 51 2.65 -7.99 17.45
CA ARG A 51 1.25 -8.45 17.53
C ARG A 51 0.37 -7.46 18.29
N ALA A 52 0.87 -6.87 19.38
CA ALA A 52 0.12 -5.83 20.10
C ALA A 52 -0.25 -4.64 19.19
N ILE A 53 0.66 -4.26 18.28
CA ILE A 53 0.36 -3.26 17.23
C ILE A 53 -0.68 -3.81 16.24
N ALA A 54 -0.49 -5.02 15.72
CA ALA A 54 -1.40 -5.60 14.73
C ALA A 54 -2.83 -5.79 15.24
N ASP A 55 -2.99 -6.07 16.53
CA ASP A 55 -4.26 -6.29 17.22
C ASP A 55 -4.92 -4.98 17.69
N ASP A 56 -4.21 -3.85 17.63
CA ASP A 56 -4.76 -2.55 17.99
C ASP A 56 -5.91 -2.16 17.04
N PRO A 57 -7.13 -1.91 17.55
CA PRO A 57 -8.28 -1.54 16.73
C PRO A 57 -8.05 -0.34 15.82
N LYS A 58 -7.15 0.59 16.18
CA LYS A 58 -6.86 1.77 15.35
C LYS A 58 -6.23 1.41 14.00
N TYR A 59 -5.57 0.26 13.91
CA TYR A 59 -4.94 -0.26 12.68
C TYR A 59 -5.77 -1.33 11.97
N ALA A 60 -7.00 -1.63 12.45
CA ALA A 60 -7.85 -2.69 11.94
C ALA A 60 -8.17 -2.61 10.44
N HIS A 61 -8.10 -1.42 9.84
CA HIS A 61 -8.34 -1.22 8.42
C HIS A 61 -7.12 -1.58 7.57
N PHE A 62 -5.91 -1.28 8.06
CA PHE A 62 -4.66 -1.63 7.39
C PHE A 62 -4.46 -3.15 7.31
N ILE A 63 -4.80 -3.88 8.38
CA ILE A 63 -4.66 -5.35 8.43
C ILE A 63 -5.59 -6.09 7.46
N ARG A 64 -6.68 -5.45 6.99
CA ARG A 64 -7.63 -6.04 6.02
C ARG A 64 -7.20 -5.86 4.57
N ILE A 65 -6.33 -4.90 4.28
CA ILE A 65 -5.88 -4.59 2.92
C ILE A 65 -5.12 -5.77 2.27
N PRO A 66 -4.20 -6.47 2.96
CA PRO A 66 -3.54 -7.66 2.44
C PRO A 66 -4.51 -8.69 1.85
N ASP A 67 -5.57 -9.04 2.59
CA ASP A 67 -6.56 -10.03 2.12
C ASP A 67 -7.33 -9.56 0.89
N ARG A 68 -7.62 -8.26 0.79
CA ARG A 68 -8.23 -7.68 -0.43
C ARG A 68 -7.30 -7.81 -1.63
N ILE A 69 -6.00 -7.54 -1.45
CA ILE A 69 -5.01 -7.66 -2.52
C ILE A 69 -4.85 -9.12 -2.95
N ILE A 70 -4.80 -10.07 -2.02
CA ILE A 70 -4.74 -11.50 -2.33
C ILE A 70 -5.96 -11.94 -3.14
N ARG A 71 -7.18 -11.55 -2.74
CA ARG A 71 -8.39 -11.83 -3.53
C ARG A 71 -8.33 -11.22 -4.93
N CYS A 72 -7.76 -10.02 -5.06
CA CYS A 72 -7.55 -9.43 -6.38
C CYS A 72 -6.61 -10.28 -7.23
N ILE A 73 -5.47 -10.73 -6.68
CA ILE A 73 -4.51 -11.61 -7.38
C ILE A 73 -5.18 -12.92 -7.81
N ASP A 74 -6.01 -13.51 -6.94
CA ASP A 74 -6.78 -14.71 -7.24
C ASP A 74 -7.75 -14.49 -8.41
N SER A 75 -8.44 -13.35 -8.45
CA SER A 75 -9.34 -12.98 -9.56
C SER A 75 -8.61 -12.73 -10.89
N PHE A 76 -7.30 -12.44 -10.86
CA PHE A 76 -6.46 -12.40 -12.06
C PHE A 76 -6.00 -13.79 -12.51
N GLY A 77 -6.29 -14.86 -11.76
CA GLY A 77 -5.81 -16.22 -12.06
C GLY A 77 -4.29 -16.36 -11.92
N ILE A 78 -3.66 -15.54 -11.07
CA ILE A 78 -2.21 -15.52 -10.88
C ILE A 78 -1.85 -16.45 -9.73
N ASN A 79 -1.01 -17.45 -10.01
CA ASN A 79 -0.44 -18.30 -8.96
C ASN A 79 0.48 -17.46 -8.05
N CYS A 80 0.18 -17.49 -6.76
CA CYS A 80 0.88 -16.71 -5.74
C CYS A 80 1.08 -17.55 -4.48
N ASN A 81 2.27 -17.47 -3.87
CA ASN A 81 2.46 -17.94 -2.50
C ASN A 81 1.72 -16.97 -1.55
N ARG A 82 0.47 -17.31 -1.24
CA ARG A 82 -0.43 -16.46 -0.44
C ARG A 82 0.12 -16.15 0.93
N ALA A 83 0.75 -17.11 1.61
CA ALA A 83 1.27 -16.91 2.95
C ALA A 83 2.38 -15.85 2.95
N THR A 84 3.38 -15.99 2.08
CA THR A 84 4.49 -15.03 1.96
C THR A 84 3.99 -13.67 1.49
N ALA A 85 3.11 -13.63 0.49
CA ALA A 85 2.57 -12.36 0.00
C ALA A 85 1.76 -11.64 1.08
N LYS A 86 0.90 -12.35 1.81
CA LYS A 86 0.10 -11.78 2.91
C LYS A 86 0.97 -11.24 4.03
N ASP A 87 1.99 -11.97 4.46
CA ASP A 87 2.94 -11.55 5.50
C ASP A 87 3.68 -10.26 5.11
N ARG A 88 4.22 -10.19 3.88
CA ARG A 88 4.90 -9.00 3.36
C ARG A 88 3.97 -7.79 3.24
N LEU A 89 2.76 -8.01 2.74
CA LEU A 89 1.76 -6.95 2.64
C LEU A 89 1.32 -6.46 4.01
N LEU A 90 1.08 -7.37 4.96
CA LEU A 90 0.70 -7.03 6.33
C LEU A 90 1.75 -6.13 6.97
N SER A 91 3.03 -6.50 6.88
CA SER A 91 4.13 -5.69 7.38
C SER A 91 4.15 -4.29 6.77
N TYR A 92 3.91 -4.18 5.46
CA TYR A 92 3.90 -2.90 4.79
C TYR A 92 2.69 -2.02 5.15
N TYR A 93 1.49 -2.59 5.24
CA TYR A 93 0.30 -1.82 5.60
C TYR A 93 0.26 -1.43 7.07
N LEU A 94 0.79 -2.25 7.98
CA LEU A 94 1.01 -1.84 9.37
C LEU A 94 2.07 -0.76 9.49
N PHE A 95 3.17 -0.86 8.73
CA PHE A 95 4.15 0.22 8.60
C PHE A 95 3.46 1.52 8.17
N ILE A 96 2.65 1.51 7.10
CA ILE A 96 1.91 2.70 6.66
C ILE A 96 1.06 3.25 7.81
N GLY A 97 0.28 2.41 8.48
CA GLY A 97 -0.64 2.88 9.52
C GLY A 97 0.02 3.49 10.74
N VAL A 98 1.11 2.89 11.21
CA VAL A 98 1.88 3.44 12.33
C VAL A 98 2.53 4.77 11.96
N ILE A 99 3.15 4.85 10.76
CA ILE A 99 3.80 6.08 10.31
C ILE A 99 2.76 7.19 10.05
N ASP A 100 1.63 6.87 9.44
CA ASP A 100 0.52 7.80 9.19
C ASP A 100 0.01 8.42 10.50
N ASN A 101 -0.27 7.58 11.50
CA ASN A 101 -0.67 8.03 12.83
C ASN A 101 0.38 8.92 13.52
N ALA A 102 1.67 8.58 13.38
CA ALA A 102 2.76 9.38 13.94
C ALA A 102 2.91 10.74 13.23
N LEU A 103 2.78 10.76 11.90
CA LEU A 103 2.83 11.99 11.12
C LEU A 103 1.66 12.92 11.43
N ASP A 104 0.45 12.37 11.64
CA ASP A 104 -0.75 13.12 11.99
C ASP A 104 -0.70 13.72 13.39
N SER A 105 0.07 13.11 14.30
CA SER A 105 0.37 13.64 15.63
C SER A 105 1.44 14.76 15.63
N ALA A 106 1.61 15.45 14.50
CA ALA A 106 2.56 16.55 14.26
C ALA A 106 4.06 16.21 14.35
N HIS A 107 4.44 14.93 14.40
CA HIS A 107 5.85 14.51 14.36
C HIS A 107 6.36 14.36 12.92
N ILE A 108 6.46 15.47 12.18
CA ILE A 108 6.96 15.46 10.78
C ILE A 108 8.37 14.83 10.69
N GLU A 109 9.21 15.03 11.71
CA GLU A 109 10.54 14.42 11.81
C GLU A 109 10.52 12.89 11.81
N THR A 110 9.42 12.25 12.21
CA THR A 110 9.28 10.79 12.15
C THR A 110 9.50 10.25 10.75
N GLY A 111 9.02 10.95 9.72
CA GLY A 111 9.23 10.50 8.34
C GLY A 111 10.70 10.57 7.91
N ARG A 112 11.45 11.56 8.38
CA ARG A 112 12.91 11.63 8.15
C ARG A 112 13.64 10.51 8.88
N LEU A 113 13.28 10.26 10.14
CA LEU A 113 13.84 9.20 10.97
C LEU A 113 13.63 7.81 10.34
N VAL A 114 12.43 7.55 9.82
CA VAL A 114 12.12 6.31 9.10
C VAL A 114 13.01 6.12 7.87
N LEU A 115 13.26 7.18 7.09
CA LEU A 115 14.17 7.10 5.95
C LEU A 115 15.62 6.85 6.38
N GLU A 116 16.05 7.38 7.54
CA GLU A 116 17.37 7.08 8.11
C GLU A 116 17.49 5.60 8.51
N TYR A 117 16.47 5.03 9.14
CA TYR A 117 16.42 3.59 9.44
C TYR A 117 16.46 2.71 8.19
N LEU A 118 15.79 3.12 7.12
CA LEU A 118 15.76 2.38 5.85
C LEU A 118 17.10 2.41 5.10
N LYS A 119 17.92 3.46 5.26
CA LYS A 119 19.28 3.52 4.67
C LYS A 119 20.19 2.42 5.20
N THR A 120 20.03 2.06 6.47
CA THR A 120 20.75 0.94 7.08
C THR A 120 20.02 -0.35 6.74
N ARG A 121 20.57 -1.15 5.82
CA ARG A 121 19.87 -2.36 5.31
C ARG A 121 19.73 -3.46 6.34
N GLU A 122 20.70 -3.56 7.25
CA GLU A 122 20.71 -4.58 8.29
C GLU A 122 19.59 -4.32 9.28
N VAL A 123 18.89 -5.39 9.66
CA VAL A 123 17.78 -5.31 10.59
C VAL A 123 18.31 -5.22 12.01
N CYS A 124 17.74 -4.32 12.82
CA CYS A 124 18.17 -4.08 14.19
C CYS A 124 16.99 -4.22 15.17
N PHE A 125 16.96 -5.32 15.91
CA PHE A 125 15.96 -5.61 16.94
C PHE A 125 16.58 -5.49 18.35
N ASP A 126 17.07 -4.30 18.67
CA ASP A 126 17.54 -3.93 20.01
C ASP A 126 16.37 -3.54 20.94
N GLU A 127 16.66 -3.26 22.21
CA GLU A 127 15.65 -2.86 23.19
C GLU A 127 14.94 -1.55 22.81
N ALA A 128 15.67 -0.61 22.18
CA ALA A 128 15.09 0.62 21.68
C ALA A 128 14.10 0.39 20.52
N CYS A 129 14.28 -0.68 19.73
CA CYS A 129 13.35 -1.11 18.70
C CYS A 129 12.03 -1.62 19.31
N ILE A 130 12.10 -2.44 20.37
CA ILE A 130 10.90 -2.95 21.07
C ILE A 130 10.05 -1.81 21.64
N ASN A 131 10.70 -0.77 22.14
CA ASN A 131 10.04 0.36 22.80
C ASN A 131 9.56 1.46 21.84
N SER A 132 9.66 1.26 20.53
CA SER A 132 9.24 2.25 19.53
C SER A 132 8.45 1.59 18.41
N ASP A 133 7.13 1.84 18.37
CA ASP A 133 6.25 1.31 17.32
C ASP A 133 6.77 1.63 15.92
N VAL A 134 7.22 2.87 15.69
CA VAL A 134 7.80 3.35 14.43
C VAL A 134 9.02 2.53 14.03
N ARG A 135 9.98 2.34 14.95
CA ARG A 135 11.20 1.58 14.66
C ARG A 135 10.86 0.12 14.46
N LEU A 136 10.02 -0.46 15.31
CA LEU A 136 9.60 -1.85 15.25
C LEU A 136 8.98 -2.22 13.90
N VAL A 137 8.00 -1.45 13.42
CA VAL A 137 7.38 -1.75 12.12
C VAL A 137 8.32 -1.50 10.94
N THR A 138 9.23 -0.54 11.06
CA THR A 138 10.24 -0.25 10.03
C THR A 138 11.23 -1.41 9.91
N GLU A 139 11.77 -1.89 11.02
CA GLU A 139 12.70 -3.03 11.08
C GLU A 139 12.01 -4.34 10.67
N THR A 140 10.74 -4.50 11.05
CA THR A 140 9.93 -5.62 10.57
C THR A 140 9.76 -5.56 9.04
N LEU A 141 9.42 -4.40 8.46
CA LEU A 141 9.31 -4.24 7.01
C LEU A 141 10.65 -4.53 6.30
N LYS A 142 11.77 -4.04 6.83
CA LYS A 142 13.11 -4.33 6.30
C LYS A 142 13.36 -5.83 6.17
N SER A 143 13.00 -6.61 7.19
CA SER A 143 13.13 -8.07 7.19
C SER A 143 12.31 -8.77 6.09
N LYS A 144 11.29 -8.10 5.54
CA LYS A 144 10.38 -8.62 4.51
C LYS A 144 10.76 -8.22 3.09
N ILE A 145 11.68 -7.26 2.93
CA ILE A 145 12.13 -6.80 1.62
C ILE A 145 13.24 -7.71 1.10
N SER A 146 13.09 -8.21 -0.12
CA SER A 146 14.15 -8.99 -0.76
C SER A 146 15.33 -8.10 -1.17
N LYS A 147 16.55 -8.66 -1.13
CA LYS A 147 17.79 -7.92 -1.43
C LYS A 147 17.77 -7.22 -2.80
N ASP A 148 17.19 -7.87 -3.81
CA ASP A 148 17.05 -7.36 -5.18
C ASP A 148 16.05 -6.19 -5.28
N ALA A 149 15.06 -6.13 -4.39
CA ALA A 149 14.02 -5.11 -4.41
C ALA A 149 14.33 -3.93 -3.47
N TYR A 150 15.29 -4.08 -2.55
CA TYR A 150 15.52 -3.12 -1.46
C TYR A 150 15.75 -1.70 -1.95
N PHE A 151 16.72 -1.50 -2.85
CA PHE A 151 17.04 -0.17 -3.38
C PHE A 151 15.82 0.48 -4.06
N SER A 152 15.07 -0.30 -4.85
CA SER A 152 13.87 0.20 -5.55
C SER A 152 12.73 0.55 -4.58
N ILE A 153 12.59 -0.19 -3.48
CA ILE A 153 11.57 0.06 -2.46
C ILE A 153 11.97 1.27 -1.61
N GLU A 154 13.21 1.34 -1.13
CA GLU A 154 13.76 2.47 -0.39
C GLU A 154 13.59 3.78 -1.16
N GLU A 155 13.99 3.81 -2.44
CA GLU A 155 13.83 5.01 -3.29
C GLU A 155 12.36 5.43 -3.41
N LYS A 156 11.44 4.46 -3.53
CA LYS A 156 10.00 4.73 -3.62
C LYS A 156 9.43 5.21 -2.30
N LEU A 157 9.87 4.68 -1.16
CA LEU A 157 9.46 5.17 0.16
C LEU A 157 9.96 6.61 0.38
N GLY A 158 11.18 6.93 -0.04
CA GLY A 158 11.68 8.31 -0.08
C GLY A 158 10.80 9.24 -0.92
N ARG A 159 10.44 8.81 -2.14
CA ARG A 159 9.50 9.57 -3.00
C ARG A 159 8.10 9.68 -2.39
N LEU A 160 7.64 8.66 -1.65
CA LEU A 160 6.35 8.66 -0.98
C LEU A 160 6.33 9.71 0.13
N TYR A 161 7.34 9.72 0.99
CA TYR A 161 7.51 10.73 2.03
C TYR A 161 7.51 12.15 1.46
N GLN A 162 8.30 12.40 0.41
CA GLN A 162 8.34 13.70 -0.26
C GLN A 162 6.98 14.13 -0.82
N ARG A 163 6.16 13.19 -1.29
CA ARG A 163 4.80 13.49 -1.79
C ARG A 163 3.83 13.80 -0.65
N VAL A 164 3.92 13.08 0.48
CA VAL A 164 3.11 13.35 1.67
C VAL A 164 3.44 14.74 2.25
N LEU A 165 4.71 15.14 2.28
CA LEU A 165 5.08 16.50 2.69
C LEU A 165 4.49 17.57 1.76
N ARG A 166 4.56 17.34 0.44
CA ARG A 166 3.96 18.26 -0.55
C ARG A 166 2.43 18.30 -0.45
N GLU A 167 1.79 17.18 -0.09
CA GLU A 167 0.35 17.09 0.11
C GLU A 167 -0.12 18.04 1.21
N ARG A 168 0.58 18.08 2.35
CA ARG A 168 0.35 19.04 3.44
C ARG A 168 0.62 20.49 3.01
N GLY A 169 1.47 20.67 2.00
CA GLY A 169 1.76 21.95 1.39
C GLY A 169 0.77 22.38 0.29
N ALA A 170 -0.19 21.53 -0.08
CA ALA A 170 -1.06 21.79 -1.22
C ALA A 170 -1.89 23.06 -1.03
N THR A 171 -1.89 23.90 -2.06
CA THR A 171 -2.55 25.23 -2.05
C THR A 171 -3.89 25.23 -2.79
N SER A 172 -4.25 24.12 -3.43
CA SER A 172 -5.51 23.95 -4.15
C SER A 172 -5.98 22.50 -4.15
N ILE A 173 -7.28 22.29 -4.41
CA ILE A 173 -7.84 20.95 -4.57
C ILE A 173 -7.23 20.19 -5.76
N CYS A 174 -6.90 20.90 -6.84
CA CYS A 174 -6.27 20.33 -8.03
C CYS A 174 -4.91 19.71 -7.68
N GLU A 175 -4.12 20.46 -6.91
CA GLU A 175 -2.82 20.00 -6.43
C GLU A 175 -2.97 18.82 -5.47
N LEU A 176 -3.91 18.91 -4.51
CA LEU A 176 -4.21 17.82 -3.58
C LEU A 176 -4.60 16.53 -4.33
N ILE A 177 -5.54 16.60 -5.27
CA ILE A 177 -5.98 15.45 -6.09
C ILE A 177 -4.80 14.82 -6.83
N ARG A 178 -3.92 15.64 -7.42
CA ARG A 178 -2.74 15.14 -8.15
C ARG A 178 -1.79 14.41 -7.21
N LEU A 179 -1.53 14.98 -6.03
CA LEU A 179 -0.64 14.40 -5.03
C LEU A 179 -1.21 13.11 -4.44
N ARG A 180 -2.49 13.09 -4.04
CA ARG A 180 -3.18 11.89 -3.53
C ARG A 180 -3.16 10.73 -4.52
N LYS A 181 -3.43 11.00 -5.81
CA LYS A 181 -3.27 9.98 -6.87
C LYS A 181 -1.86 9.43 -6.94
N ALA A 182 -0.86 10.31 -6.83
CA ALA A 182 0.54 9.93 -6.90
C ALA A 182 1.00 9.15 -5.67
N VAL A 183 0.51 9.49 -4.47
CA VAL A 183 0.72 8.77 -3.21
C VAL A 183 0.12 7.38 -3.30
N GLY A 184 -1.16 7.28 -3.66
CA GLY A 184 -1.86 6.00 -3.78
C GLY A 184 -1.26 5.07 -4.83
N ALA A 185 -0.91 5.61 -6.01
CA ALA A 185 -0.24 4.83 -7.05
C ALA A 185 1.13 4.32 -6.60
N LEU A 186 1.91 5.13 -5.87
CA LEU A 186 3.23 4.74 -5.41
C LEU A 186 3.17 3.71 -4.27
N THR A 187 2.20 3.88 -3.36
CA THR A 187 1.92 2.91 -2.29
C THR A 187 1.60 1.53 -2.85
N ALA A 188 0.74 1.47 -3.87
CA ALA A 188 0.41 0.23 -4.55
C ALA A 188 1.58 -0.34 -5.38
N ASP A 189 2.45 0.53 -5.92
CA ASP A 189 3.66 0.10 -6.63
C ASP A 189 4.65 -0.60 -5.68
N VAL A 190 4.84 -0.08 -4.47
CA VAL A 190 5.64 -0.72 -3.42
C VAL A 190 5.02 -2.05 -2.99
N SER A 191 3.69 -2.09 -2.81
CA SER A 191 2.96 -3.33 -2.51
C SER A 191 3.25 -4.42 -3.55
N TYR A 192 3.21 -4.08 -4.84
CA TYR A 192 3.53 -5.02 -5.92
C TYR A 192 5.00 -5.49 -5.85
N LEU A 193 5.96 -4.58 -5.63
CA LEU A 193 7.37 -4.94 -5.54
C LEU A 193 7.65 -5.91 -4.39
N LEU A 194 7.02 -5.71 -3.23
CA LEU A 194 7.15 -6.59 -2.08
C LEU A 194 6.71 -8.02 -2.38
N ILE A 195 5.60 -8.19 -3.09
CA ILE A 195 5.05 -9.52 -3.39
C ILE A 195 5.54 -10.10 -4.70
N ARG A 196 6.32 -9.36 -5.50
CA ARG A 196 6.74 -9.76 -6.85
C ARG A 196 7.36 -11.16 -6.89
N SER A 197 8.28 -11.45 -5.97
CA SER A 197 8.93 -12.77 -5.88
C SER A 197 8.04 -13.86 -5.29
N SER A 198 6.85 -13.53 -4.78
CA SER A 198 5.81 -14.49 -4.38
C SER A 198 4.84 -14.82 -5.51
N LEU A 199 4.98 -14.18 -6.68
CA LEU A 199 4.20 -14.47 -7.89
C LEU A 199 4.96 -15.48 -8.76
N ASN A 200 4.24 -16.29 -9.53
CA ASN A 200 4.85 -17.24 -10.46
C ASN A 200 5.66 -16.59 -11.60
N ARG A 201 5.36 -15.34 -11.93
CA ARG A 201 6.09 -14.52 -12.92
C ARG A 201 5.78 -13.04 -12.69
N GLU A 202 6.48 -12.15 -13.38
CA GLU A 202 6.13 -10.73 -13.37
C GLU A 202 4.82 -10.46 -14.12
N HIS A 203 3.94 -9.65 -13.54
CA HIS A 203 2.64 -9.30 -14.10
C HIS A 203 2.48 -7.79 -14.20
N GLN A 204 2.95 -7.21 -15.30
CA GLN A 204 2.81 -5.76 -15.57
C GLN A 204 1.34 -5.30 -15.63
N GLY A 205 0.42 -6.19 -16.01
CA GLY A 205 -1.03 -5.95 -15.95
C GLY A 205 -1.51 -5.71 -14.51
N LEU A 206 -1.18 -6.64 -13.60
CA LEU A 206 -1.50 -6.54 -12.17
C LEU A 206 -0.88 -5.28 -11.56
N ARG A 207 0.40 -5.01 -11.83
CA ARG A 207 1.08 -3.80 -11.35
C ARG A 207 0.35 -2.51 -11.78
N ARG A 208 -0.01 -2.40 -13.06
CA ARG A 208 -0.75 -1.24 -13.58
C ARG A 208 -2.14 -1.12 -12.94
N PHE A 209 -2.82 -2.24 -12.74
CA PHE A 209 -4.11 -2.28 -12.05
C PHE A 209 -3.99 -1.79 -10.61
N MET A 210 -3.09 -2.37 -9.81
CA MET A 210 -2.87 -1.99 -8.41
C MET A 210 -2.57 -0.50 -8.28
N LYS A 211 -1.74 0.07 -9.16
CA LYS A 211 -1.44 1.51 -9.16
C LYS A 211 -2.69 2.38 -9.42
N LYS A 212 -3.57 1.96 -10.34
CA LYS A 212 -4.84 2.67 -10.60
C LYS A 212 -5.77 2.58 -9.40
N VAL A 213 -5.92 1.39 -8.82
CA VAL A 213 -6.76 1.17 -7.63
C VAL A 213 -6.25 1.98 -6.45
N GLY A 214 -4.94 1.96 -6.16
CA GLY A 214 -4.34 2.75 -5.09
C GLY A 214 -4.57 4.26 -5.28
N ALA A 215 -4.42 4.75 -6.52
CA ALA A 215 -4.70 6.16 -6.82
C ALA A 215 -6.17 6.54 -6.58
N VAL A 216 -7.12 5.66 -6.89
CA VAL A 216 -8.55 5.89 -6.61
C VAL A 216 -8.84 5.78 -5.10
N GLY A 217 -8.26 4.79 -4.42
CA GLY A 217 -8.41 4.59 -2.98
C GLY A 217 -8.03 5.85 -2.19
N CYS A 218 -6.86 6.44 -2.46
CA CYS A 218 -6.47 7.67 -1.77
C CYS A 218 -7.40 8.86 -2.03
N LEU A 219 -8.13 8.90 -3.16
CA LEU A 219 -9.14 9.94 -3.41
C LEU A 219 -10.43 9.68 -2.64
N ILE A 220 -10.82 8.41 -2.50
CA ILE A 220 -11.95 8.01 -1.65
C ILE A 220 -11.66 8.42 -0.21
N ASP A 221 -10.46 8.14 0.29
CA ASP A 221 -10.03 8.57 1.62
C ASP A 221 -10.12 10.09 1.74
N SER A 222 -9.63 10.85 0.75
CA SER A 222 -9.79 12.31 0.76
C SER A 222 -11.24 12.75 0.71
N LEU A 223 -12.15 12.08 0.00
CA LEU A 223 -13.57 12.43 0.02
C LEU A 223 -14.18 12.26 1.41
N ILE A 224 -13.75 11.20 2.09
CA ILE A 224 -14.16 10.93 3.46
C ILE A 224 -13.56 12.04 4.34
N ASP A 225 -12.25 12.29 4.29
CA ASP A 225 -11.56 13.10 5.29
C ASP A 225 -11.53 14.61 5.03
N LEU A 226 -11.82 15.10 3.82
CA LEU A 226 -11.68 16.53 3.45
C LEU A 226 -12.38 17.49 4.44
N GLY A 227 -13.55 17.10 4.96
CA GLY A 227 -14.27 17.88 5.96
C GLY A 227 -13.60 17.88 7.34
N ALA A 228 -12.97 16.77 7.75
CA ALA A 228 -12.17 16.70 8.97
C ALA A 228 -10.87 17.48 8.80
N ASP A 229 -10.16 17.30 7.68
CA ASP A 229 -8.91 17.99 7.38
C ASP A 229 -9.07 19.51 7.36
N ARG A 230 -10.19 19.99 6.80
CA ARG A 230 -10.57 21.40 6.86
C ARG A 230 -10.76 21.88 8.29
N ARG A 231 -11.47 21.11 9.14
CA ARG A 231 -11.76 21.49 10.53
C ARG A 231 -10.51 21.49 11.41
N LEU A 232 -9.57 20.58 11.13
CA LEU A 232 -8.31 20.45 11.84
C LEU A 232 -7.21 21.40 11.32
N GLY A 233 -7.50 22.20 10.29
CA GLY A 233 -6.52 23.14 9.71
C GLY A 233 -5.36 22.46 8.98
N LEU A 234 -5.54 21.20 8.56
CA LEU A 234 -4.50 20.42 7.87
C LEU A 234 -4.31 20.84 6.41
N LEU A 235 -5.25 21.63 5.87
CA LEU A 235 -5.22 22.16 4.51
C LEU A 235 -4.76 23.62 4.51
N ARG A 236 -3.86 23.96 3.59
CA ARG A 236 -3.43 25.36 3.36
C ARG A 236 -4.42 26.17 2.51
N PHE A 237 -5.55 25.60 2.15
CA PHE A 237 -6.64 26.24 1.42
C PHE A 237 -7.97 25.91 2.09
N LYS A 238 -8.99 26.73 1.83
CA LYS A 238 -10.36 26.50 2.31
C LYS A 238 -11.18 25.87 1.19
N PRO A 239 -11.55 24.57 1.27
CA PRO A 239 -12.33 23.93 0.23
C PRO A 239 -13.71 24.57 0.07
N SER A 240 -14.02 25.01 -1.16
CA SER A 240 -15.32 25.47 -1.63
C SER A 240 -16.19 24.30 -2.11
N ILE A 241 -17.49 24.52 -2.33
CA ILE A 241 -18.40 23.50 -2.88
C ILE A 241 -17.91 22.98 -4.23
N ALA A 242 -17.35 23.86 -5.07
CA ALA A 242 -16.77 23.48 -6.36
C ALA A 242 -15.59 22.50 -6.18
N ASP A 243 -14.78 22.68 -5.14
CA ASP A 243 -13.66 21.78 -4.83
C ASP A 243 -14.15 20.38 -4.43
N TYR A 244 -15.21 20.29 -3.62
CA TYR A 244 -15.85 19.01 -3.31
C TYR A 244 -16.40 18.33 -4.57
N ALA A 245 -17.11 19.07 -5.42
CA ALA A 245 -17.63 18.54 -6.67
C ALA A 245 -16.51 18.05 -7.60
N GLN A 246 -15.39 18.76 -7.64
CA GLN A 246 -14.22 18.38 -8.42
C GLN A 246 -13.59 17.08 -7.89
N LEU A 247 -13.43 16.94 -6.58
CA LEU A 247 -12.91 15.72 -5.95
C LEU A 247 -13.85 14.53 -6.20
N ILE A 248 -15.17 14.72 -6.07
CA ILE A 248 -16.18 13.69 -6.38
C ILE A 248 -16.05 13.26 -7.84
N ARG A 249 -16.04 14.23 -8.78
CA ARG A 249 -15.92 13.96 -10.21
C ARG A 249 -14.67 13.16 -10.54
N HIS A 250 -13.51 13.54 -10.00
CA HIS A 250 -12.27 12.81 -10.27
C HIS A 250 -12.27 11.40 -9.68
N THR A 251 -12.90 11.21 -8.52
CA THR A 251 -13.02 9.90 -7.89
C THR A 251 -13.96 9.00 -8.69
N LEU A 252 -15.14 9.51 -9.10
CA LEU A 252 -16.10 8.76 -9.92
C LEU A 252 -15.53 8.39 -11.28
N ILE A 253 -14.93 9.34 -12.02
CA ILE A 253 -14.31 9.04 -13.32
C ILE A 253 -13.19 8.00 -13.16
N GLY A 254 -12.37 8.12 -12.10
CA GLY A 254 -11.32 7.16 -11.80
C GLY A 254 -11.86 5.76 -11.48
N GLY A 255 -12.84 5.67 -10.58
CA GLY A 255 -13.49 4.44 -10.18
C GLY A 255 -14.21 3.76 -11.34
N LEU A 256 -15.02 4.51 -12.11
CA LEU A 256 -15.71 3.98 -13.29
C LEU A 256 -14.72 3.44 -14.32
N ARG A 257 -13.61 4.15 -14.61
CA ARG A 257 -12.59 3.64 -15.52
C ARG A 257 -11.96 2.32 -15.05
N VAL A 258 -11.78 2.15 -13.73
CA VAL A 258 -11.30 0.88 -13.17
C VAL A 258 -12.38 -0.20 -13.32
N LEU A 259 -13.63 0.10 -12.98
CA LEU A 259 -14.74 -0.85 -13.07
C LEU A 259 -14.99 -1.32 -14.51
N PHE A 260 -14.99 -0.42 -15.49
CA PHE A 260 -15.16 -0.79 -16.90
C PHE A 260 -14.00 -1.64 -17.42
N ALA A 261 -12.77 -1.36 -16.99
CA ALA A 261 -11.61 -2.15 -17.38
C ALA A 261 -11.53 -3.50 -16.65
N TYR A 262 -12.15 -3.61 -15.46
CA TYR A 262 -12.03 -4.75 -14.55
C TYR A 262 -13.36 -5.04 -13.83
N PRO A 263 -14.42 -5.45 -14.57
CA PRO A 263 -15.77 -5.57 -14.02
C PRO A 263 -15.90 -6.63 -12.92
N VAL A 264 -15.11 -7.71 -13.02
CA VAL A 264 -15.05 -8.81 -12.03
C VAL A 264 -14.72 -8.32 -10.61
N PHE A 265 -14.10 -7.15 -10.46
CA PHE A 265 -13.64 -6.62 -9.18
C PHE A 265 -14.67 -5.72 -8.47
N PHE A 266 -15.84 -5.50 -9.06
CA PHE A 266 -16.89 -4.67 -8.45
C PHE A 266 -17.26 -5.14 -7.03
N GLY A 267 -17.45 -6.45 -6.85
CA GLY A 267 -17.76 -7.07 -5.55
C GLY A 267 -16.62 -6.98 -4.52
N LEU A 268 -15.39 -6.71 -4.94
CA LEU A 268 -14.24 -6.51 -4.06
C LEU A 268 -14.06 -5.05 -3.62
N PHE A 269 -14.51 -4.09 -4.43
CA PHE A 269 -14.38 -2.67 -4.12
C PHE A 269 -15.46 -2.15 -3.17
N ALA A 270 -16.71 -2.64 -3.26
CA ALA A 270 -17.79 -2.17 -2.40
C ALA A 270 -17.53 -2.41 -0.89
N PRO A 271 -17.08 -3.61 -0.44
CA PRO A 271 -16.73 -3.82 0.96
C PRO A 271 -15.57 -2.93 1.44
N ALA A 272 -14.62 -2.62 0.54
CA ALA A 272 -13.49 -1.76 0.87
C ALA A 272 -13.91 -0.32 1.19
N ILE A 273 -14.89 0.20 0.44
CA ILE A 273 -15.46 1.54 0.68
C ILE A 273 -16.26 1.54 1.99
N ILE A 274 -17.05 0.49 2.24
CA ILE A 274 -17.86 0.37 3.48
C ILE A 274 -16.96 0.34 4.72
N ASP A 275 -15.86 -0.40 4.68
CA ASP A 275 -14.89 -0.43 5.78
C ASP A 275 -14.30 0.96 6.05
N ASN A 276 -13.81 1.67 5.02
CA ASN A 276 -13.28 3.04 5.20
C ASN A 276 -14.32 4.00 5.78
N LEU A 277 -15.59 3.86 5.40
CA LEU A 277 -16.68 4.63 5.99
C LEU A 277 -16.90 4.25 7.47
N ARG A 278 -16.94 2.95 7.79
CA ARG A 278 -17.15 2.44 9.15
C ARG A 278 -16.04 2.91 10.10
N ASP A 279 -14.79 2.91 9.66
CA ASP A 279 -13.65 3.33 10.47
C ASP A 279 -13.71 4.83 10.80
N ARG A 280 -14.17 5.66 9.86
CA ARG A 280 -14.42 7.09 10.12
C ARG A 280 -15.45 7.30 11.23
N PHE A 281 -16.50 6.48 11.28
CA PHE A 281 -17.50 6.53 12.34
C PHE A 281 -17.00 5.92 13.66
N GLY A 282 -16.09 4.94 13.60
CA GLY A 282 -15.41 4.36 14.76
C GLY A 282 -14.39 5.29 15.43
N ARG A 283 -13.69 6.14 14.66
CA ARG A 283 -12.76 7.18 15.16
C ARG A 283 -13.45 8.32 15.94
N ARG A 284 -14.79 8.33 16.08
CA ARG A 284 -15.53 9.31 16.90
C ARG A 284 -15.57 8.98 18.40
N GLN A 285 -14.87 7.93 18.87
CA GLN A 285 -14.64 7.80 20.30
C GLN A 285 -13.64 8.89 20.75
N PRO A 286 -13.98 9.71 21.76
CA PRO A 286 -13.04 10.68 22.30
C PRO A 286 -11.82 9.92 22.80
N VAL A 287 -10.63 10.39 22.40
CA VAL A 287 -9.38 10.02 23.04
C VAL A 287 -9.57 10.28 24.53
N ALA A 288 -9.80 9.23 25.30
CA ALA A 288 -9.76 9.33 26.75
C ALA A 288 -8.38 9.88 27.10
N SER A 289 -8.38 11.05 27.73
CA SER A 289 -7.22 11.77 28.24
C SER A 289 -6.12 10.80 28.65
N GLY A 290 -5.02 10.80 27.89
CA GLY A 290 -3.82 10.09 28.25
C GLY A 290 -3.39 10.57 29.62
N ARG A 291 -3.26 9.62 30.56
CA ARG A 291 -2.57 9.79 31.84
C ARG A 291 -1.32 10.63 31.62
N ILE A 292 -1.29 11.78 32.27
CA ILE A 292 -0.07 12.49 32.62
C ILE A 292 0.77 11.48 33.42
N VAL A 293 1.74 10.85 32.77
CA VAL A 293 2.86 10.23 33.48
C VAL A 293 3.65 11.41 34.02
N ARG A 294 3.51 11.65 35.32
CA ARG A 294 4.33 12.59 36.08
C ARG A 294 5.79 12.32 35.74
N ASP A 295 6.47 13.37 35.28
CA ASP A 295 7.89 13.38 35.07
C ASP A 295 8.60 12.90 36.33
N ARG A 296 9.55 12.00 36.08
CA ARG A 296 10.38 11.34 37.07
C ARG A 296 11.52 12.27 37.44
N GLU A 297 11.21 13.39 38.10
CA GLU A 297 12.20 14.31 38.68
C GLU A 297 12.66 13.92 40.10
N GLU A 298 12.20 12.80 40.67
CA GLU A 298 12.55 12.40 42.04
C GLU A 298 13.64 11.31 42.18
N GLN A 299 14.38 10.95 41.12
CA GLN A 299 15.48 9.96 41.22
C GLN A 299 16.90 10.52 41.08
N VAL A 300 17.07 11.86 40.97
CA VAL A 300 18.40 12.50 40.99
C VAL A 300 18.74 13.14 42.36
N ALA A 301 17.79 13.19 43.31
CA ALA A 301 18.00 13.79 44.63
C ALA A 301 18.42 12.79 45.74
N ARG A 302 18.93 11.59 45.40
CA ARG A 302 19.45 10.62 46.39
C ARG A 302 20.85 10.09 46.07
N VAL A 303 21.60 10.80 45.24
CA VAL A 303 23.05 10.63 45.08
C VAL A 303 23.66 12.02 44.96
N ALA A 304 23.59 12.79 46.04
CA ALA A 304 24.40 13.97 46.32
C ALA A 304 24.54 14.09 47.84
#